data_AF-A0A2G8TKW9-F1
#
_entry.id   AF-A0A2G8TKW9-F1
#
_cell.length_a   1.000
_cell.length_b   1.000
_cell.length_c   1.000
_cell.angle_alpha   90.00
_cell.angle_beta   90.00
_cell.angle_gamma   90.00
#
_symmetry.space_group_name_H-M   'P 1'
#
loop_
_entity.id
_entity.type
_entity.pdbx_description
1 polymer ?
#
loop_
_entity_poly.entity_id
_entity_poly.type
_entity_poly.pdbx_seq_one_letter_code
_entity_poly.pdbx_strand_id
1 'polypeptide(L)'
;MSDFYQSFRQNMDGVGLPAPQVLFGTFQAAVGNIATLLGQIDKLGKAATIGDIIGEGTRLEGLSGIAACSAVYYAGAVIGSLAVASGTSSGTALADVLFTAKKNKLDRKWLPATLQRWPGVYDQKLKASRNNLRARVFA
;
A
#
# COMPACT_ATOMS: atom_id res chain seq x y z
N MET A 1 1.33 4.77 19.35
CA MET A 1 0.47 4.16 18.32
C MET A 1 1.38 3.41 17.37
N SER A 2 0.96 2.26 16.83
CA SER A 2 1.79 1.51 15.86
C SER A 2 2.03 2.39 14.63
N ASP A 3 3.30 2.60 14.24
CA ASP A 3 3.69 3.38 13.05
C ASP A 3 2.92 2.91 11.80
N PHE A 4 2.58 1.61 11.77
CA PHE A 4 1.72 0.97 10.79
C PHE A 4 0.36 1.67 10.60
N TYR A 5 -0.46 1.82 11.65
CA TYR A 5 -1.83 2.33 11.48
C TYR A 5 -1.83 3.81 11.12
N GLN A 6 -0.85 4.57 11.62
CA GLN A 6 -0.68 5.98 11.26
C GLN A 6 -0.36 6.13 9.76
N SER A 7 0.61 5.37 9.24
CA SER A 7 0.94 5.36 7.82
C SER A 7 -0.22 4.87 6.96
N PHE A 8 -0.91 3.82 7.38
CA PHE A 8 -2.09 3.29 6.69
C PHE A 8 -3.21 4.33 6.60
N ARG A 9 -3.51 4.99 7.73
CA ARG A 9 -4.55 6.02 7.80
C ARG A 9 -4.21 7.24 6.95
N GLN A 10 -2.96 7.72 6.98
CA GLN A 10 -2.55 8.85 6.14
C GLN A 10 -2.73 8.58 4.64
N ASN A 11 -2.44 7.35 4.19
CA ASN A 11 -2.66 6.97 2.80
C ASN A 11 -4.14 6.91 2.45
N MET A 12 -4.96 6.34 3.32
CA MET A 12 -6.42 6.25 3.15
C MET A 12 -7.09 7.64 3.19
N ASP A 13 -6.66 8.52 4.10
CA ASP A 13 -7.11 9.91 4.19
C ASP A 13 -6.70 10.69 2.93
N GLY A 14 -5.52 10.40 2.35
CA GLY A 14 -5.05 10.99 1.09
C GLY A 14 -5.91 10.65 -0.12
N VAL A 15 -6.65 9.53 -0.08
CA VAL A 15 -7.64 9.15 -1.10
C VAL A 15 -9.09 9.38 -0.65
N GLY A 16 -9.30 10.01 0.52
CA GLY A 16 -10.62 10.35 1.05
C GLY A 16 -11.44 9.13 1.50
N LEU A 17 -10.79 8.00 1.79
CA LEU A 17 -11.48 6.77 2.17
C LEU A 17 -11.40 6.53 3.69
N PRO A 18 -12.51 6.11 4.34
CA PRO A 18 -12.52 5.85 5.77
C PRO A 18 -11.74 4.56 6.12
N ALA A 19 -10.96 4.61 7.18
CA ALA A 19 -10.13 3.50 7.67
C ALA A 19 -10.34 3.24 9.17
N PRO A 20 -11.37 2.46 9.57
CA PRO A 20 -11.66 2.19 10.97
C PRO A 20 -10.52 1.44 11.68
N GLN A 21 -10.10 1.94 12.84
CA GLN A 21 -9.00 1.33 13.61
C GLN A 21 -9.30 -0.09 14.08
N VAL A 22 -10.57 -0.41 14.33
CA VAL A 22 -11.00 -1.76 14.74
C VAL A 22 -10.71 -2.80 13.64
N LEU A 23 -10.80 -2.39 12.37
CA LEU A 23 -10.62 -3.29 11.22
C LEU A 23 -9.18 -3.29 10.69
N PHE A 24 -8.47 -2.16 10.82
CA PHE A 24 -7.16 -1.97 10.19
C PHE A 24 -6.06 -1.54 11.15
N GLY A 25 -6.30 -1.63 12.47
CA GLY A 25 -5.36 -1.15 13.49
C GLY A 25 -4.04 -1.92 13.58
N THR A 26 -4.00 -3.15 13.06
CA THR A 26 -2.79 -3.97 12.96
C THR A 26 -2.67 -4.57 11.57
N PHE A 27 -1.43 -4.89 11.16
CA PHE A 27 -1.16 -5.52 9.86
C PHE A 27 -1.93 -6.84 9.70
N GLN A 28 -1.95 -7.67 10.74
CA GLN A 28 -2.64 -8.96 10.72
C GLN A 28 -4.17 -8.81 10.59
N ALA A 29 -4.77 -7.88 11.33
CA ALA A 29 -6.20 -7.58 11.21
C ALA A 29 -6.54 -7.02 9.82
N ALA A 30 -5.71 -6.11 9.30
CA ALA A 30 -5.88 -5.55 7.97
C ALA A 30 -5.83 -6.63 6.88
N VAL A 31 -4.81 -7.50 6.90
CA VAL A 31 -4.68 -8.61 5.93
C VAL A 31 -5.88 -9.56 5.99
N GLY A 32 -6.31 -9.97 7.20
CA GLY A 32 -7.46 -10.86 7.35
C GLY A 32 -8.76 -10.25 6.81
N ASN A 33 -8.99 -8.97 7.09
CA ASN A 33 -10.17 -8.25 6.61
C ASN A 33 -10.13 -8.02 5.10
N ILE A 34 -8.97 -7.74 4.52
CA ILE A 34 -8.79 -7.63 3.06
C ILE A 34 -9.05 -8.97 2.37
N ALA A 35 -8.53 -10.08 2.90
CA ALA A 35 -8.78 -11.41 2.34
C ALA A 35 -10.28 -11.73 2.32
N THR A 36 -10.99 -11.34 3.38
CA THR A 36 -12.45 -11.49 3.46
C THR A 36 -13.17 -10.61 2.44
N LEU A 37 -12.78 -9.33 2.30
CA LEU A 37 -13.33 -8.41 1.31
C LEU A 37 -13.08 -8.88 -0.13
N LEU A 38 -11.87 -9.36 -0.44
CA LEU A 38 -11.53 -9.92 -1.75
C LEU A 38 -12.34 -11.17 -2.05
N GLY A 39 -12.54 -12.05 -1.07
CA GLY A 39 -13.41 -13.22 -1.22
C GLY A 39 -14.88 -12.87 -1.44
N GLN A 40 -15.34 -11.71 -0.97
CA GLN A 40 -16.66 -11.18 -1.28
C GLN A 40 -16.72 -10.53 -2.67
N ILE A 41 -15.67 -9.79 -3.07
CA ILE A 41 -15.56 -9.19 -4.41
C ILE A 41 -15.48 -10.27 -5.49
N ASP A 42 -14.77 -11.37 -5.27
CA ASP A 42 -14.66 -12.48 -6.22
C ASP A 42 -16.02 -13.17 -6.46
N LYS A 43 -16.89 -13.17 -5.44
CA LYS A 43 -18.29 -13.63 -5.57
C LYS A 43 -19.16 -12.65 -6.37
N LEU A 44 -18.85 -11.35 -6.33
CA LEU A 44 -19.56 -10.31 -7.09
C LEU A 44 -19.04 -10.17 -8.53
N GLY A 45 -17.76 -10.47 -8.77
CA GLY A 45 -17.06 -10.20 -10.03
C GLY A 45 -17.39 -11.13 -11.21
N LYS A 46 -18.09 -12.24 -10.99
CA LYS A 46 -18.46 -13.17 -12.09
C LYS A 46 -19.68 -12.74 -12.90
N ALA A 47 -20.40 -11.69 -12.51
CA ALA A 47 -21.76 -11.45 -13.00
C ALA A 47 -21.97 -10.22 -13.90
N ALA A 48 -20.98 -9.33 -14.11
CA ALA A 48 -21.21 -8.14 -14.93
C ALA A 48 -19.97 -7.73 -15.74
N THR A 49 -20.04 -7.91 -17.04
CA THR A 49 -19.07 -7.34 -17.98
C THR A 49 -19.38 -5.84 -18.13
N ILE A 50 -18.36 -4.99 -18.28
CA ILE A 50 -18.58 -3.55 -18.60
C ILE A 50 -19.46 -3.39 -19.86
N GLY A 51 -19.42 -4.37 -20.77
CA GLY A 51 -20.30 -4.46 -21.94
C GLY A 51 -21.78 -4.64 -21.62
N ASP A 52 -22.13 -5.33 -20.53
CA ASP A 52 -23.52 -5.56 -20.11
C ASP A 52 -24.07 -4.32 -19.38
N ILE A 53 -23.24 -3.65 -18.57
CA ILE A 53 -23.58 -2.39 -17.86
C ILE A 53 -23.90 -1.24 -18.82
N ILE A 54 -23.27 -1.23 -20.01
CA ILE A 54 -23.46 -0.20 -21.03
C ILE A 54 -24.51 -0.61 -22.07
N GLY A 55 -24.66 -1.91 -22.34
CA GLY A 55 -25.58 -2.46 -23.35
C GLY A 55 -27.01 -2.67 -22.85
N GLU A 56 -27.21 -3.06 -21.59
CA GLU A 56 -28.52 -3.27 -20.98
C GLU A 56 -28.88 -2.06 -20.12
N GLY A 57 -29.58 -1.11 -20.73
CA GLY A 57 -29.91 0.20 -20.16
C GLY A 57 -30.98 0.17 -19.08
N THR A 58 -30.88 -0.70 -18.06
CA THR A 58 -31.70 -0.56 -16.85
C THR A 58 -30.93 0.20 -15.78
N ARG A 59 -31.60 1.16 -15.12
CA ARG A 59 -30.99 2.00 -14.07
C ARG A 59 -30.40 1.19 -12.89
N LEU A 60 -30.80 -0.08 -12.76
CA LEU A 60 -30.34 -0.99 -11.71
C LEU A 60 -28.98 -1.61 -12.05
N GLU A 61 -28.74 -1.97 -13.31
CA GLU A 61 -27.47 -2.55 -13.79
C GLU A 61 -26.35 -1.50 -13.85
N GLY A 62 -26.68 -0.26 -14.19
CA GLY A 62 -25.76 0.88 -14.05
C GLY A 62 -25.34 1.11 -12.59
N LEU A 63 -26.29 0.99 -11.65
CA LEU A 63 -26.02 1.16 -10.22
C LEU A 63 -25.17 0.01 -9.66
N SER A 64 -25.42 -1.23 -10.09
CA SER A 64 -24.60 -2.38 -9.68
C SER A 64 -23.16 -2.28 -10.23
N GLY A 65 -23.00 -1.78 -11.46
CA GLY A 65 -21.69 -1.48 -12.05
C GLY A 65 -20.91 -0.42 -11.26
N ILE A 66 -21.55 0.70 -10.92
CA ILE A 66 -20.93 1.75 -10.09
C ILE A 66 -20.59 1.22 -8.69
N ALA A 67 -21.48 0.43 -8.09
CA ALA A 67 -21.23 -0.18 -6.80
C ALA A 67 -20.03 -1.14 -6.83
N ALA A 68 -19.94 -1.98 -7.86
CA ALA A 68 -18.81 -2.89 -8.06
C ALA A 68 -17.50 -2.12 -8.25
N CYS A 69 -17.49 -1.09 -9.09
CA CYS A 69 -16.33 -0.21 -9.29
C CYS A 69 -15.89 0.45 -7.99
N SER A 70 -16.83 0.94 -7.18
CA SER A 70 -16.54 1.56 -5.88
C SER A 70 -15.95 0.56 -4.87
N ALA A 71 -16.44 -0.68 -4.87
CA ALA A 71 -15.95 -1.74 -3.99
C ALA A 71 -14.52 -2.18 -4.36
N VAL A 72 -14.24 -2.34 -5.66
CA VAL A 72 -12.90 -2.66 -6.17
C VAL A 72 -11.94 -1.50 -5.92
N TYR A 73 -12.39 -0.25 -6.11
CA TYR A 73 -11.61 0.94 -5.77
C TYR A 73 -11.21 0.96 -4.29
N TYR A 74 -12.16 0.71 -3.39
CA TYR A 74 -11.90 0.64 -1.96
C TYR A 74 -10.92 -0.49 -1.61
N ALA A 75 -11.12 -1.70 -2.14
CA ALA A 75 -10.23 -2.83 -1.92
C ALA A 75 -8.80 -2.53 -2.42
N GLY A 76 -8.65 -1.96 -3.61
CA GLY A 76 -7.35 -1.56 -4.16
C GLY A 76 -6.64 -0.52 -3.30
N ALA A 77 -7.37 0.50 -2.82
CA ALA A 77 -6.81 1.53 -1.95
C ALA A 77 -6.34 0.95 -0.60
N VAL A 78 -7.09 0.01 -0.02
CA VAL A 78 -6.71 -0.65 1.22
C VAL A 78 -5.46 -1.52 1.01
N ILE A 79 -5.35 -2.26 -0.10
CA ILE A 79 -4.17 -3.06 -0.44
C ILE A 79 -2.93 -2.18 -0.65
N GLY A 80 -3.07 -1.09 -1.41
CA GLY A 80 -1.97 -0.14 -1.63
C GLY A 80 -1.50 0.52 -0.34
N SER A 81 -2.44 0.95 0.50
CA SER A 81 -2.14 1.55 1.81
C SER A 81 -1.48 0.55 2.76
N LEU A 82 -1.89 -0.72 2.71
CA LEU A 82 -1.26 -1.81 3.45
C LEU A 82 0.19 -2.03 2.99
N ALA A 83 0.45 -2.01 1.68
CA ALA A 83 1.80 -2.20 1.12
C ALA A 83 2.75 -1.08 1.53
N VAL A 84 2.28 0.17 1.56
CA VAL A 84 3.08 1.30 2.04
C VAL A 84 3.31 1.21 3.55
N ALA A 85 2.26 0.92 4.32
CA ALA A 85 2.35 0.85 5.78
C ALA A 85 3.20 -0.33 6.28
N SER A 86 3.14 -1.49 5.62
CA SER A 86 3.97 -2.65 5.94
C SER A 86 5.45 -2.38 5.70
N GLY A 87 5.78 -1.61 4.65
CA GLY A 87 7.14 -1.15 4.38
C GLY A 87 7.74 -0.30 5.51
N THR A 88 6.92 0.42 6.29
CA THR A 88 7.38 1.27 7.41
C THR A 88 7.53 0.54 8.75
N SER A 89 6.90 -0.64 8.88
CA SER A 89 6.83 -1.38 10.15
C SER A 89 8.15 -2.01 10.62
N SER A 90 9.18 -2.04 9.77
CA SER A 90 10.48 -2.66 10.06
C SER A 90 11.65 -1.66 10.17
N GLY A 91 11.38 -0.37 9.96
CA GLY A 91 12.40 0.65 9.70
C GLY A 91 12.05 1.38 8.40
N THR A 92 12.55 2.61 8.23
CA THR A 92 12.40 3.47 7.05
C THR A 92 12.13 2.68 5.75
N ALA A 93 10.91 2.79 5.23
CA ALA A 93 10.53 2.06 4.03
C ALA A 93 11.36 2.53 2.83
N LEU A 94 11.72 1.63 1.91
CA LEU A 94 12.37 1.99 0.65
C LEU A 94 11.60 3.12 -0.08
N ALA A 95 10.27 3.03 -0.06
CA ALA A 95 9.39 4.05 -0.64
C ALA A 95 9.59 5.43 0.00
N ASP A 96 9.77 5.48 1.32
CA ASP A 96 9.96 6.72 2.08
C ASP A 96 11.35 7.33 1.80
N VAL A 97 12.37 6.48 1.68
CA VAL A 97 13.73 6.89 1.30
C VAL A 97 13.75 7.44 -0.13
N LEU A 98 13.07 6.77 -1.07
CA LEU A 98 12.96 7.22 -2.46
C LEU A 98 12.12 8.50 -2.58
N PHE A 99 11.04 8.61 -1.81
CA PHE A 99 10.22 9.81 -1.75
C PHE A 99 11.02 11.00 -1.21
N THR A 100 11.76 10.80 -0.12
CA THR A 100 12.66 11.81 0.48
C THR A 100 13.79 12.17 -0.48
N ALA A 101 14.37 11.21 -1.21
CA ALA A 101 15.38 11.47 -2.22
C ALA A 101 14.83 12.33 -3.37
N LYS A 102 13.62 12.01 -3.85
CA LYS A 102 12.95 12.81 -4.89
C LYS A 102 12.66 14.23 -4.43
N LYS A 103 12.15 14.41 -3.20
CA LYS A 103 11.89 15.72 -2.59
C LYS A 103 13.17 16.57 -2.48
N ASN A 104 14.30 15.94 -2.19
CA ASN A 104 15.61 16.61 -2.06
C ASN A 104 16.41 16.66 -3.37
N LYS A 105 15.81 16.36 -4.54
CA LYS A 105 16.48 16.37 -5.85
C LYS A 105 17.69 15.42 -5.96
N LEU A 106 17.62 14.30 -5.23
CA LEU A 106 18.58 13.20 -5.27
C LEU A 106 18.08 12.03 -6.14
N ASP A 107 17.12 12.28 -7.04
CA ASP A 107 16.51 11.30 -7.93
C ASP A 107 17.47 10.84 -9.04
N ARG A 108 18.46 10.05 -8.66
CA ARG A 108 19.38 9.43 -9.62
C ARG A 108 18.81 8.11 -10.12
N LYS A 109 18.98 7.82 -11.41
CA LYS A 109 18.54 6.54 -12.02
C LYS A 109 19.11 5.29 -11.33
N TRP A 110 20.30 5.40 -10.75
CA TRP A 110 20.95 4.30 -10.03
C TRP A 110 20.42 4.11 -8.61
N LEU A 111 19.82 5.13 -8.00
CA LEU A 111 19.46 5.14 -6.59
C LEU A 111 18.44 4.04 -6.22
N PRO A 112 17.33 3.83 -6.97
CA PRO A 112 16.39 2.74 -6.68
C PRO A 112 17.05 1.37 -6.77
N ALA A 113 17.87 1.13 -7.80
CA ALA A 113 18.54 -0.14 -8.01
C ALA A 113 19.53 -0.45 -6.87
N THR A 114 20.26 0.55 -6.37
CA THR A 114 21.20 0.38 -5.27
C THR A 114 20.50 0.15 -3.94
N LEU A 115 19.44 0.90 -3.63
CA LEU A 115 18.69 0.73 -2.38
C LEU A 115 17.93 -0.61 -2.37
N GLN A 116 17.42 -1.06 -3.52
CA GLN A 116 16.78 -2.37 -3.65
C GLN A 116 17.79 -3.51 -3.50
N ARG A 117 19.01 -3.36 -4.04
CA ARG A 117 20.08 -4.36 -3.91
C ARG A 117 20.66 -4.44 -2.50
N TRP A 118 20.66 -3.32 -1.76
CA TRP A 118 21.25 -3.20 -0.44
C TRP A 118 20.29 -2.55 0.57
N PRO A 119 19.24 -3.27 1.01
CA PRO A 119 18.20 -2.71 1.88
C PRO A 119 18.71 -2.27 3.25
N GLY A 120 19.85 -2.80 3.70
CA GLY A 120 20.47 -2.41 4.97
C GLY A 120 21.00 -0.96 5.00
N VAL A 121 21.23 -0.31 3.85
CA VAL A 121 21.80 1.05 3.81
C VAL A 121 20.86 2.09 4.45
N TYR A 122 19.55 1.86 4.38
CA TYR A 122 18.55 2.77 4.92
C TYR A 122 17.87 2.24 6.19
N ASP A 123 18.39 1.18 6.80
CA ASP A 123 17.84 0.66 8.06
C ASP A 123 18.24 1.56 9.24
N GLN A 124 17.26 2.27 9.83
CA GLN A 124 17.47 3.13 11.01
C GLN A 124 17.99 2.37 12.24
N LYS A 125 17.82 1.05 12.32
CA LYS A 125 18.36 0.23 13.42
C LYS A 125 19.89 0.15 13.38
N LEU A 126 20.50 0.44 12.24
CA LEU A 126 21.93 0.68 12.13
C LEU A 126 22.23 2.09 12.65
N LYS A 127 22.20 2.25 13.98
CA LYS A 127 22.76 3.44 14.64
C LYS A 127 24.13 3.72 14.03
N ALA A 128 24.31 4.96 13.58
CA ALA A 128 25.42 5.49 12.81
C ALA A 128 26.79 5.28 13.47
N SER A 129 27.30 4.05 13.47
CA SER A 129 28.73 3.79 13.61
C SER A 129 29.29 3.66 12.21
N ARG A 130 29.97 4.72 11.77
CA ARG A 130 30.65 4.87 10.47
C ARG A 130 31.58 3.68 10.15
N ASN A 131 31.93 2.86 11.14
CA ASN A 131 32.74 1.64 11.01
C ASN A 131 31.94 0.40 10.56
N ASN A 132 30.64 0.31 10.84
CA ASN A 132 29.85 -0.90 10.54
C ASN A 132 29.41 -0.98 9.07
N LEU A 133 29.26 0.17 8.40
CA LEU A 133 28.86 0.23 6.99
C LEU A 133 29.98 -0.22 6.04
N ARG A 134 31.25 -0.10 6.45
CA ARG A 134 32.40 -0.55 5.64
C ARG A 134 32.63 -2.05 5.71
N ALA A 135 32.26 -2.70 6.82
CA ALA A 135 32.55 -4.11 7.05
C ALA A 135 31.66 -5.09 6.24
N ARG A 136 30.52 -4.64 5.69
CA ARG A 136 29.57 -5.52 4.98
C ARG A 136 29.42 -5.24 3.48
N VAL A 137 30.11 -4.24 2.95
CA VAL A 137 30.12 -3.93 1.50
C VAL A 137 31.22 -4.73 0.76
N PHE A 138 32.14 -5.37 1.50
CA PHE A 138 33.26 -6.14 0.97
C PHE A 138 33.30 -7.61 1.44
N ALA A 139 32.20 -8.14 1.98
CA ALA A 139 32.06 -9.54 2.36
C ALA A 139 30.90 -10.18 1.59
#